data_AF-A0A1F6VAB2-F1
#
_entry.id   AF-A0A1F6VAB2-F1
#
_cell.length_a   1.000
_cell.length_b   1.000
_cell.length_c   1.000
_cell.angle_alpha   90.00
_cell.angle_beta   90.00
_cell.angle_gamma   90.00
#
_symmetry.space_group_name_H-M   'P 1'
#
loop_
_entity.id
_entity.type
_entity.pdbx_description
1 polymer ?
#
loop_
_entity_poly.entity_id
_entity_poly.type
_entity_poly.pdbx_seq_one_letter_code
_entity_poly.pdbx_strand_id
1 'polypeptide(L)' 'MSQDRLIKLACAICKRVNYWSSKNKKLVTKKIELKKYCNWCRKQTKHKEAKK' A
#
# COMPACT_ATOMS: atom_id res chain seq x y z
N MET A 1 10.94 -1.99 -19.33
CA MET A 1 11.23 -1.40 -18.01
C MET A 1 10.34 -2.06 -16.96
N SER A 2 10.83 -3.04 -16.19
CA SER A 2 9.99 -3.84 -15.28
C SER A 2 9.64 -3.07 -13.99
N GLN A 3 8.36 -2.97 -13.67
CA GLN A 3 7.88 -2.41 -12.40
C GLN A 3 7.88 -3.46 -11.29
N ASP A 4 8.98 -4.21 -11.15
CA ASP A 4 9.06 -5.34 -10.20
C ASP A 4 9.04 -4.91 -8.74
N ARG A 5 9.43 -3.65 -8.48
CA ARG A 5 9.47 -3.04 -7.15
C ARG A 5 8.19 -2.31 -6.79
N LEU A 6 7.26 -2.11 -7.72
CA LEU A 6 6.05 -1.34 -7.46
C LEU A 6 5.06 -2.15 -6.62
N ILE A 7 4.56 -1.54 -5.55
CA ILE A 7 3.56 -2.10 -4.64
C ILE A 7 2.36 -1.16 -4.53
N LYS A 8 1.18 -1.77 -4.40
CA LYS A 8 -0.08 -1.08 -4.17
C LYS A 8 -0.36 -1.04 -2.67
N LEU A 9 -0.79 0.09 -2.14
CA LEU A 9 -1.28 0.22 -0.77
C LEU A 9 -2.78 0.43 -0.79
N ALA A 10 -3.50 -0.58 -0.30
CA ALA A 10 -4.95 -0.58 -0.21
C ALA A 10 -5.40 -0.15 1.18
N CYS A 11 -6.38 0.74 1.25
CA CYS A 11 -7.01 1.14 2.51
C CYS A 11 -7.78 -0.04 3.12
N ALA A 12 -7.64 -0.30 4.42
CA ALA A 12 -8.34 -1.42 5.08
C ALA A 12 -9.87 -1.27 5.10
N ILE A 13 -10.40 -0.04 4.98
CA ILE A 13 -11.84 0.24 5.13
C ILE A 13 -12.55 0.23 3.78
N CYS A 14 -12.11 1.07 2.84
CA CYS A 14 -12.72 1.13 1.52
C CYS A 14 -12.13 0.14 0.51
N LYS A 15 -11.08 -0.61 0.88
CA LYS A 15 -10.33 -1.56 0.02
C LYS A 15 -9.75 -0.95 -1.27
N ARG A 16 -9.85 0.38 -1.44
CA ARG A 16 -9.30 1.09 -2.60
C ARG A 16 -7.81 1.26 -2.48
N VAL A 17 -7.14 1.14 -3.63
CA VAL A 17 -5.71 1.44 -3.76
C VAL A 17 -5.57 2.95 -3.90
N ASN A 18 -5.04 3.58 -2.85
CA ASN A 18 -4.85 5.03 -2.81
C ASN A 18 -3.41 5.44 -3.07
N TYR A 19 -2.46 4.55 -2.80
CA TYR A 19 -1.04 4.85 -2.89
C TYR A 19 -0.30 3.77 -3.65
N TRP A 20 0.71 4.22 -4.39
CA TRP A 20 1.71 3.40 -5.03
C TRP A 20 3.03 3.70 -4.36
N SER A 21 3.73 2.65 -3.96
CA SER A 21 5.05 2.78 -3.37
C SER A 21 5.99 1.78 -4.03
N SER A 22 7.29 1.90 -3.74
CA SER A 22 8.28 0.93 -4.20
C SER A 22 8.86 0.19 -3.01
N LYS A 23 8.98 -1.13 -3.14
CA LYS A 23 9.55 -2.02 -2.14
C LYS A 23 10.53 -2.94 -2.80
N ASN A 24 11.69 -3.07 -2.17
CA ASN A 24 12.64 -4.12 -2.52
C ASN A 24 12.21 -5.43 -1.84
N LYS A 25 11.55 -6.31 -2.61
CA LYS A 25 11.05 -7.61 -2.14
C LYS A 25 12.16 -8.51 -1.55
N LYS A 26 13.44 -8.29 -1.92
CA LYS A 26 14.58 -9.07 -1.42
C LYS A 26 14.99 -8.70 0.01
N LEU A 27 14.86 -7.42 0.38
CA LEU A 27 15.29 -6.92 1.70
C LEU A 27 14.12 -6.86 2.70
N VAL A 28 12.92 -6.53 2.22
CA VAL A 28 11.75 -6.35 3.09
C VAL A 28 10.74 -7.45 2.79
N THR A 29 10.80 -8.53 3.57
CA THR A 29 9.86 -9.67 3.47
C THR A 29 8.55 -9.43 4.20
N LYS A 30 8.53 -8.53 5.19
CA LYS A 30 7.33 -8.20 5.98
C LYS A 30 6.31 -7.43 5.13
N LYS A 31 5.02 -7.69 5.39
CA LYS A 31 3.91 -6.92 4.83
C LYS A 31 3.95 -5.52 5.43
N ILE A 32 3.97 -4.50 4.58
CA ILE A 32 3.96 -3.11 5.03
C ILE A 32 2.51 -2.72 5.38
N GLU A 33 2.31 -2.23 6.60
CA GLU A 33 1.09 -1.59 7.04
C GLU A 33 1.41 -0.15 7.47
N LEU A 34 0.85 0.84 6.78
CA LEU A 34 1.10 2.26 7.07
C LEU A 34 -0.20 2.97 7.44
N LYS A 35 -0.16 3.80 8.48
CA LYS A 35 -1.27 4.70 8.78
C LYS A 35 -1.18 5.92 7.85
N LYS A 36 -2.03 5.96 6.83
CA LYS A 36 -2.11 7.07 5.87
C LYS A 36 -3.53 7.60 5.79
N TYR A 37 -3.66 8.84 5.36
CA TYR A 37 -4.97 9.44 5.12
C TYR A 37 -5.63 8.77 3.91
N CYS A 38 -6.90 8.40 4.03
CA CYS A 38 -7.69 7.89 2.91
C CYS A 38 -8.60 9.02 2.42
N ASN A 39 -8.41 9.49 1.18
CA ASN A 39 -9.25 10.54 0.59
C ASN A 39 -10.73 10.15 0.56
N TRP A 40 -11.02 8.88 0.29
CA TRP A 40 -12.39 8.36 0.22
C TRP A 40 -13.09 8.25 1.58
N CYS A 41 -12.36 7.88 2.62
CA CYS A 41 -12.92 7.75 3.97
C CYS A 41 -12.79 9.04 4.80
N ARG A 42 -12.09 10.06 4.26
CA ARG A 42 -11.73 11.32 4.92
C ARG A 42 -11.15 11.15 6.33
N LYS A 43 -10.43 10.05 6.57
CA LYS A 43 -9.84 9.71 7.87
C LYS A 43 -8.53 8.98 7.70
N GLN A 44 -7.70 9.00 8.74
CA GLN A 44 -6.44 8.27 8.75
C GLN A 44 -6.70 6.79 9.04
N THR A 45 -6.34 5.93 8.10
CA THR A 45 -6.61 4.50 8.15
C THR A 45 -5.33 3.70 7.93
N LYS A 46 -5.33 2.46 8.43
CA LYS A 46 -4.29 1.50 8.08
C LYS A 46 -4.43 1.12 6.61
N HIS A 47 -3.40 1.38 5.83
CA HIS A 47 -3.24 0.93 4.46
C HIS A 47 -2.32 -0.28 4.47
N LYS A 48 -2.76 -1.37 3.86
CA LYS A 48 -2.04 -2.63 3.76
C LYS A 48 -1.49 -2.79 2.36
N GLU A 49 -0.34 -3.44 2.23
CA GLU A 49 0.15 -3.89 0.92
C GLU A 49 -0.85 -4.83 0.26
N ALA A 50 -1.32 -4.43 -0.91
CA ALA A 50 -1.98 -5.30 -1.87
C ALA A 50 -0.91 -5.84 -2.83
N LYS A 51 -0.85 -7.17 -2.95
CA LYS A 51 -0.06 -7.79 -4.02
C LYS A 51 -0.69 -7.42 -5.38
N LYS A 52 0.17 -7.35 -6.40
CA LYS A 52 -0.26 -7.25 -7.79
C LYS A 52 -1.12 -8.45 -8.14
#